data_AF-I9D9I6-F1
#
_entry.id   AF-I9D9I6-F1
#
_cell.length_a   1.000
_cell.length_b   1.000
_cell.length_c   1.000
_cell.angle_alpha   90.00
_cell.angle_beta   90.00
_cell.angle_gamma   90.00
#
_symmetry.space_group_name_H-M   'P 1'
#
loop_
_entity.id
_entity.type
_entity.pdbx_description
1 polymer ?
#
loop_
_entity_poly.entity_id
_entity_poly.type
_entity_poly.pdbx_seq_one_letter_code
_entity_poly.pdbx_strand_id
1 'polypeptide(L)'
;MRINSAIVETNKAASQKDNVSKKKPLSLVPNRETSSANYEDAVKVEMSEDTKNKADIPAQTLKNMQNGVSLLQAADQDLDKIRSMLERGKELAAQAADSQDEAEKERLQNEINSINHNIDSYKTTYSSDPNNEEIMTALKSDWLEVAEDVIKERYGLVGDGAELQIVLDEDSVPYLAAIMYNYDKDGKAINQTMHIAVKSALPAALPNGGRDPGQYDDRVITHEMVHVLMGRTMNFQAMPNWFKEGTAEFIHGPNERVAGDLKRSGGGMKGATALQDALGDGTNNSWANTSLNYSAASMAVRYLHTKIKEDGYSGGVKDLLTDLKSNPTESLDQALNNVSRYSNVKDFVNDYVKNGNGAAFIHKLDVAGEFKASLAGGDTGAIGGATVDGGPVQTAESVIPDINHPTETPLDNFRVIWPTRREDQIPYQANKAATIDSSTGNYTPLKVDSHVLGTDQVDLVKHSDAASAAFDKAISYITDKQAQLEEIKNKLNSQESVINEKVNPSAIADSHMVKEEVEQVKTSLNGTNAAAVSKITTLQPKRVLQLLKSS
;
A
#
# COMPACT_ATOMS: atom_id res chain seq x y z
N MET A 1 26.44 80.73 18.91
CA MET A 1 27.81 81.05 18.45
C MET A 1 28.15 80.13 17.29
N ARG A 2 29.01 80.59 16.37
CA ARG A 2 29.23 80.18 14.97
C ARG A 2 29.63 78.71 14.69
N ILE A 3 29.15 78.27 13.51
CA ILE A 3 29.60 77.33 12.46
C ILE A 3 31.12 77.00 12.39
N ASN A 4 31.44 75.75 11.99
CA ASN A 4 32.51 75.26 11.05
C ASN A 4 33.23 73.99 11.59
N SER A 5 33.57 72.90 10.89
CA SER A 5 33.43 72.41 9.50
C SER A 5 33.88 70.93 9.48
N ALA A 6 33.09 70.08 8.81
CA ALA A 6 33.47 69.21 7.68
C ALA A 6 34.75 68.30 7.70
N ILE A 7 34.51 67.03 7.36
CA ILE A 7 35.32 66.18 6.44
C ILE A 7 36.62 65.59 6.99
N VAL A 8 36.57 64.44 7.71
CA VAL A 8 37.60 63.36 7.65
C VAL A 8 37.02 61.96 7.97
N GLU A 9 35.95 61.78 8.75
CA GLU A 9 35.65 60.46 9.33
C GLU A 9 34.62 59.56 8.63
N THR A 10 34.17 59.88 7.42
CA THR A 10 33.26 59.00 6.65
C THR A 10 33.96 58.07 5.64
N ASN A 11 35.29 58.01 5.61
CA ASN A 11 36.05 57.09 4.74
C ASN A 11 36.95 56.08 5.47
N LYS A 12 36.73 55.82 6.77
CA LYS A 12 37.49 54.83 7.56
C LYS A 12 36.66 53.67 8.12
N ALA A 13 35.45 53.45 7.59
CA ALA A 13 34.62 52.28 7.89
C ALA A 13 34.50 51.30 6.69
N ALA A 14 35.27 51.50 5.61
CA ALA A 14 35.29 50.65 4.42
C ALA A 14 36.57 49.80 4.28
N SER A 15 37.42 49.71 5.31
CA SER A 15 38.70 48.99 5.23
C SER A 15 39.09 48.38 6.57
N GLN A 16 38.33 47.38 7.04
CA GLN A 16 38.75 46.48 8.12
C GLN A 16 37.90 45.19 8.17
N LYS A 17 37.70 44.56 7.00
CA LYS A 17 37.23 43.15 6.89
C LYS A 17 38.38 42.14 6.74
N ASP A 18 39.62 42.57 6.93
CA ASP A 18 40.83 41.74 6.90
C ASP A 18 41.47 41.66 8.29
N ASN A 19 41.06 40.70 9.12
CA ASN A 19 41.89 40.02 10.15
C ASN A 19 41.05 39.18 11.14
N VAL A 20 40.39 38.13 10.64
CA VAL A 20 40.02 36.98 11.49
C VAL A 20 40.70 35.72 10.91
N SER A 21 42.02 35.80 10.79
CA SER A 21 42.87 34.64 10.54
C SER A 21 43.91 34.57 11.66
N LYS A 22 43.61 33.75 12.67
CA LYS A 22 44.57 32.96 13.48
C LYS A 22 43.88 32.41 14.72
N LYS A 23 43.37 31.17 14.60
CA LYS A 23 43.61 30.03 15.52
C LYS A 23 42.81 28.81 15.06
N LYS A 24 43.45 27.94 14.26
CA LYS A 24 43.21 26.49 14.25
C LYS A 24 44.23 25.88 15.24
N PRO A 25 43.90 24.83 16.02
CA PRO A 25 43.88 23.48 15.46
C PRO A 25 42.79 22.50 15.97
N LEU A 26 42.48 21.55 15.07
CA LEU A 26 42.07 20.14 15.22
C LEU A 26 40.97 19.75 16.25
N SER A 27 39.75 19.52 15.77
CA SER A 27 39.24 18.16 15.43
C SER A 27 37.75 18.19 15.08
N LEU A 28 37.36 17.34 14.13
CA LEU A 28 35.99 16.94 13.73
C LEU A 28 35.24 17.85 12.72
N VAL A 29 35.21 17.35 11.49
CA VAL A 29 34.46 17.77 10.30
C VAL A 29 32.98 17.41 10.47
N PRO A 30 32.05 18.30 10.09
CA PRO A 30 31.02 17.88 9.15
C PRO A 30 30.83 18.87 7.99
N ASN A 31 30.62 18.27 6.82
CA ASN A 31 30.41 18.87 5.52
C ASN A 31 29.17 19.78 5.51
N ARG A 32 29.37 21.09 5.28
CA ARG A 32 28.28 22.01 4.91
C ARG A 32 28.84 22.99 3.89
N GLU A 33 28.72 22.65 2.62
CA GLU A 33 28.99 23.57 1.52
C GLU A 33 27.94 24.69 1.54
N THR A 34 28.39 25.89 1.86
CA THR A 34 27.65 27.13 1.65
C THR A 34 27.80 27.53 0.18
N SER A 35 26.72 27.44 -0.60
CA SER A 35 26.69 27.93 -1.98
C SER A 35 26.80 29.45 -2.02
N SER A 36 27.78 29.99 -2.74
CA SER A 36 27.72 31.36 -3.26
C SER A 36 27.26 31.28 -4.72
N ALA A 37 25.97 31.46 -4.95
CA ALA A 37 25.34 31.40 -6.27
C ALA A 37 25.69 32.63 -7.12
N ASN A 38 26.30 32.42 -8.29
CA ASN A 38 26.32 33.40 -9.37
C ASN A 38 25.11 33.15 -10.28
N TYR A 39 24.48 34.23 -10.76
CA TYR A 39 23.30 34.22 -11.65
C TYR A 39 23.49 33.38 -12.93
N GLU A 40 24.73 33.22 -13.40
CA GLU A 40 25.05 32.39 -14.57
C GLU A 40 24.95 30.88 -14.30
N ASP A 41 25.21 30.42 -13.07
CA ASP A 41 25.04 29.01 -12.69
C ASP A 41 23.55 28.68 -12.49
N ALA A 42 22.75 29.63 -11.99
CA ALA A 42 21.30 29.48 -11.87
C ALA A 42 20.63 29.33 -13.26
N VAL A 43 21.00 30.16 -14.23
CA VAL A 43 20.46 30.10 -15.61
C VAL A 43 20.93 28.84 -16.36
N LYS A 44 22.17 28.37 -16.12
CA LYS A 44 22.66 27.11 -16.71
C LYS A 44 21.97 25.89 -16.10
N VAL A 45 21.69 25.90 -14.79
CA VAL A 45 20.94 24.83 -14.12
C VAL A 45 19.50 24.80 -14.63
N GLU A 46 18.84 25.96 -14.70
CA GLU A 46 17.45 26.09 -15.17
C GLU A 46 17.29 25.69 -16.64
N MET A 47 18.21 26.07 -17.54
CA MET A 47 18.23 25.60 -18.92
C MET A 47 18.57 24.10 -19.06
N SER A 48 19.41 23.56 -18.17
CA SER A 48 19.74 22.12 -18.16
C SER A 48 18.59 21.26 -17.65
N GLU A 49 17.80 21.78 -16.70
CA GLU A 49 16.56 21.16 -16.21
C GLU A 49 15.45 21.24 -17.26
N ASP A 50 15.31 22.36 -17.97
CA ASP A 50 14.35 22.50 -19.07
C ASP A 50 14.67 21.56 -20.25
N THR A 51 15.95 21.36 -20.54
CA THR A 51 16.40 20.45 -21.61
C THR A 51 16.30 18.98 -21.19
N LYS A 52 16.57 18.65 -19.91
CA LYS A 52 16.29 17.33 -19.32
C LYS A 52 14.78 17.05 -19.32
N ASN A 53 13.96 17.97 -18.83
CA ASN A 53 12.49 17.84 -18.84
C ASN A 53 11.95 17.63 -20.26
N LYS A 54 12.48 18.33 -21.28
CA LYS A 54 12.09 18.12 -22.69
C LYS A 54 12.54 16.77 -23.28
N ALA A 55 13.62 16.17 -22.78
CA ALA A 55 14.09 14.85 -23.21
C ALA A 55 13.43 13.69 -22.42
N ASP A 56 13.05 13.93 -21.15
CA ASP A 56 12.39 12.97 -20.28
C ASP A 56 10.91 12.78 -20.65
N ILE A 57 10.23 13.80 -21.18
CA ILE A 57 8.83 13.72 -21.64
C ILE A 57 8.65 12.67 -22.76
N PRO A 58 9.46 12.65 -23.84
CA PRO A 58 9.42 11.59 -24.86
C PRO A 58 9.74 10.19 -24.32
N ALA A 59 10.72 10.06 -23.42
CA ALA A 59 11.10 8.76 -22.85
C ALA A 59 10.00 8.17 -21.96
N GLN A 60 9.37 9.00 -21.11
CA GLN A 60 8.24 8.58 -20.29
C GLN A 60 7.00 8.27 -21.16
N THR A 61 6.77 9.04 -22.22
CA THR A 61 5.68 8.78 -23.18
C THR A 61 5.88 7.45 -23.90
N LEU A 62 7.10 7.14 -24.34
CA LEU A 62 7.46 5.88 -24.96
C LEU A 62 7.25 4.70 -24.00
N LYS A 63 7.70 4.84 -22.75
CA LYS A 63 7.47 3.84 -21.70
C LYS A 63 5.98 3.61 -21.45
N ASN A 64 5.18 4.67 -21.40
CA ASN A 64 3.72 4.56 -21.25
C ASN A 64 3.05 3.85 -22.44
N MET A 65 3.54 4.07 -23.68
CA MET A 65 3.05 3.37 -24.87
C MET A 65 3.41 1.87 -24.84
N GLN A 66 4.64 1.52 -24.48
CA GLN A 66 5.10 0.14 -24.35
C GLN A 66 4.32 -0.63 -23.26
N ASN A 67 4.01 0.05 -22.16
CA ASN A 67 3.12 -0.47 -21.12
C ASN A 67 1.70 -0.68 -21.66
N GLY A 68 1.15 0.29 -22.42
CA GLY A 68 -0.15 0.16 -23.09
C GLY A 68 -0.23 -1.05 -24.04
N VAL A 69 0.83 -1.32 -24.80
CA VAL A 69 0.92 -2.50 -25.68
C VAL A 69 0.94 -3.81 -24.89
N SER A 70 1.70 -3.86 -23.80
CA SER A 70 1.78 -5.04 -22.92
C SER A 70 0.42 -5.40 -22.30
N LEU A 71 -0.38 -4.37 -21.97
CA LEU A 71 -1.73 -4.55 -21.43
C LEU A 71 -2.72 -5.06 -22.47
N LEU A 72 -2.66 -4.55 -23.70
CA LEU A 72 -3.49 -5.06 -24.79
C LEU A 72 -3.16 -6.52 -25.11
N GLN A 73 -1.91 -6.93 -24.96
CA GLN A 73 -1.49 -8.34 -25.10
C GLN A 73 -2.04 -9.23 -23.98
N ALA A 74 -2.00 -8.77 -22.72
CA ALA A 74 -2.60 -9.50 -21.61
C ALA A 74 -4.12 -9.65 -21.79
N ALA A 75 -4.78 -8.57 -22.24
CA ALA A 75 -6.21 -8.60 -22.53
C ALA A 75 -6.57 -9.54 -23.68
N ASP A 76 -5.74 -9.59 -24.73
CA ASP A 76 -5.93 -10.53 -25.83
C ASP A 76 -5.77 -11.99 -25.37
N GLN A 77 -4.80 -12.28 -24.49
CA GLN A 77 -4.60 -13.61 -23.91
C GLN A 77 -5.80 -14.08 -23.06
N ASP A 78 -6.42 -13.19 -22.31
CA ASP A 78 -7.60 -13.52 -21.51
C ASP A 78 -8.84 -13.69 -22.39
N LEU A 79 -9.00 -12.88 -23.44
CA LEU A 79 -10.04 -13.10 -24.45
C LEU A 79 -9.85 -14.45 -25.17
N ASP A 80 -8.63 -14.89 -25.42
CA ASP A 80 -8.33 -16.23 -25.96
C ASP A 80 -8.75 -17.36 -25.00
N LYS A 81 -8.56 -17.19 -23.69
CA LYS A 81 -9.04 -18.15 -22.68
C LYS A 81 -10.56 -18.18 -22.64
N ILE A 82 -11.22 -17.02 -22.65
CA ILE A 82 -12.69 -16.92 -22.68
C ILE A 82 -13.23 -17.57 -23.95
N ARG A 83 -12.62 -17.30 -25.10
CA ARG A 83 -12.97 -17.95 -26.36
C ARG A 83 -12.85 -19.46 -26.27
N SER A 84 -11.77 -19.99 -25.70
CA SER A 84 -11.58 -21.44 -25.51
C SER A 84 -12.68 -22.06 -24.63
N MET A 85 -13.10 -21.35 -23.58
CA MET A 85 -14.22 -21.78 -22.73
C MET A 85 -15.57 -21.73 -23.46
N LEU A 86 -15.79 -20.73 -24.31
CA LEU A 86 -16.98 -20.64 -25.14
C LEU A 86 -17.03 -21.72 -26.23
N GLU A 87 -15.87 -22.05 -26.82
CA GLU A 87 -15.74 -23.19 -27.74
C GLU A 87 -16.08 -24.50 -27.02
N ARG A 88 -15.64 -24.69 -25.77
CA ARG A 88 -16.08 -25.81 -24.93
C ARG A 88 -17.59 -25.78 -24.66
N GLY A 89 -18.15 -24.63 -24.30
CA GLY A 89 -19.59 -24.46 -24.09
C GLY A 89 -20.41 -24.83 -25.33
N LYS A 90 -19.92 -24.48 -26.52
CA LYS A 90 -20.50 -24.87 -27.81
C LYS A 90 -20.46 -26.38 -28.05
N GLU A 91 -19.37 -27.06 -27.70
CA GLU A 91 -19.28 -28.53 -27.78
C GLU A 91 -20.33 -29.19 -26.88
N LEU A 92 -20.51 -28.69 -25.66
CA LEU A 92 -21.50 -29.19 -24.71
C LEU A 92 -22.93 -28.96 -25.20
N ALA A 93 -23.19 -27.79 -25.80
CA ALA A 93 -24.47 -27.47 -26.42
C ALA A 93 -24.81 -28.42 -27.58
N ALA A 94 -23.84 -28.74 -28.43
CA ALA A 94 -24.02 -29.70 -29.51
C ALA A 94 -24.29 -31.12 -28.98
N GLN A 95 -23.55 -31.56 -27.95
CA GLN A 95 -23.79 -32.85 -27.29
C GLN A 95 -25.20 -32.94 -26.68
N ALA A 96 -25.66 -31.87 -26.04
CA ALA A 96 -27.00 -31.82 -25.48
C ALA A 96 -28.09 -31.84 -26.56
N ALA A 97 -27.88 -31.19 -27.71
CA ALA A 97 -28.84 -31.21 -28.82
C ALA A 97 -29.05 -32.64 -29.40
N ASP A 98 -28.01 -33.46 -29.42
CA ASP A 98 -28.07 -34.84 -29.89
C ASP A 98 -28.64 -35.82 -28.85
N SER A 99 -28.62 -35.46 -27.56
CA SER A 99 -29.12 -36.31 -26.48
C SER A 99 -30.64 -36.24 -26.30
N GLN A 100 -31.25 -37.39 -25.98
CA GLN A 100 -32.64 -37.52 -25.57
C GLN A 100 -32.78 -37.79 -24.06
N ASP A 101 -31.67 -37.91 -23.33
CA ASP A 101 -31.66 -38.16 -21.88
C ASP A 101 -31.60 -36.83 -21.10
N GLU A 102 -32.66 -36.53 -20.36
CA GLU A 102 -32.73 -35.32 -19.52
C GLU A 102 -31.64 -35.31 -18.43
N ALA A 103 -31.26 -36.47 -17.88
CA ALA A 103 -30.21 -36.55 -16.86
C ALA A 103 -28.81 -36.27 -17.43
N GLU A 104 -28.59 -36.61 -18.70
CA GLU A 104 -27.37 -36.24 -19.43
C GLU A 104 -27.34 -34.74 -19.71
N LYS A 105 -28.45 -34.16 -20.17
CA LYS A 105 -28.60 -32.71 -20.39
C LYS A 105 -28.37 -31.90 -19.11
N GLU A 106 -28.84 -32.37 -17.97
CA GLU A 106 -28.62 -31.70 -16.68
C GLU A 106 -27.14 -31.71 -16.27
N ARG A 107 -26.40 -32.81 -16.53
CA ARG A 107 -24.95 -32.86 -16.29
C ARG A 107 -24.19 -31.88 -17.17
N LEU A 108 -24.54 -31.82 -18.46
CA LEU A 108 -23.94 -30.87 -19.40
C LEU A 108 -24.27 -29.41 -19.02
N GLN A 109 -25.47 -29.14 -18.52
CA GLN A 109 -25.86 -27.82 -18.02
C GLN A 109 -25.02 -27.40 -16.82
N ASN A 110 -24.71 -28.32 -15.90
CA ASN A 110 -23.84 -28.02 -14.77
C ASN A 110 -22.42 -27.65 -15.22
N GLU A 111 -21.90 -28.30 -16.27
CA GLU A 111 -20.60 -27.92 -16.86
C GLU A 111 -20.65 -26.53 -17.52
N ILE A 112 -21.76 -26.17 -18.20
CA ILE A 112 -21.97 -24.80 -18.69
C ILE A 112 -22.03 -23.79 -17.55
N ASN A 113 -22.69 -24.11 -16.43
CA ASN A 113 -22.76 -23.21 -15.28
C ASN A 113 -21.36 -22.99 -14.68
N SER A 114 -20.51 -24.02 -14.64
CA SER A 114 -19.10 -23.88 -14.26
C SER A 114 -18.30 -23.04 -15.26
N ILE A 115 -18.53 -23.20 -16.57
CA ILE A 115 -17.93 -22.37 -17.61
C ILE A 115 -18.33 -20.90 -17.43
N ASN A 116 -19.62 -20.61 -17.20
CA ASN A 116 -20.12 -19.26 -16.96
C ASN A 116 -19.49 -18.65 -15.71
N HIS A 117 -19.38 -19.42 -14.63
CA HIS A 117 -18.69 -18.97 -13.42
C HIS A 117 -17.22 -18.64 -13.69
N ASN A 118 -16.53 -19.47 -14.48
CA ASN A 118 -15.14 -19.21 -14.87
C ASN A 118 -15.04 -17.96 -15.77
N ILE A 119 -15.94 -17.78 -16.74
CA ILE A 119 -16.02 -16.56 -17.56
C ILE A 119 -16.23 -15.32 -16.69
N ASP A 120 -17.14 -15.39 -15.70
CA ASP A 120 -17.44 -14.30 -14.78
C ASP A 120 -16.27 -14.01 -13.83
N SER A 121 -15.39 -14.99 -13.57
CA SER A 121 -14.14 -14.79 -12.85
C SER A 121 -13.10 -13.99 -13.66
N TYR A 122 -13.18 -14.02 -15.00
CA TYR A 122 -12.45 -13.10 -15.89
C TYR A 122 -13.15 -11.73 -16.00
N LYS A 123 -13.92 -11.31 -14.98
CA LYS A 123 -14.29 -9.90 -14.77
C LYS A 123 -13.03 -9.10 -14.39
N THR A 124 -12.02 -9.12 -15.25
CA THR A 124 -10.82 -8.33 -15.14
C THR A 124 -11.15 -6.95 -15.64
N THR A 125 -11.28 -6.04 -14.67
CA THR A 125 -10.74 -4.72 -14.91
C THR A 125 -9.23 -4.87 -14.97
N TYR A 126 -8.65 -4.74 -16.15
CA TYR A 126 -7.21 -4.65 -16.27
C TYR A 126 -6.72 -3.46 -15.45
N SER A 127 -5.98 -3.74 -14.37
CA SER A 127 -5.10 -2.74 -13.81
C SER A 127 -3.95 -2.54 -14.79
N SER A 128 -3.83 -1.32 -15.30
CA SER A 128 -2.73 -0.94 -16.19
C SER A 128 -1.39 -0.76 -15.47
N ASP A 129 -1.36 -0.94 -14.15
CA ASP A 129 -0.19 -0.71 -13.31
C ASP A 129 0.40 -2.05 -12.82
N PRO A 130 1.63 -2.43 -13.23
CA PRO A 130 2.31 -3.62 -12.71
C PRO A 130 2.48 -3.61 -11.19
N ASN A 131 2.48 -2.42 -10.57
CA ASN A 131 2.51 -2.28 -9.12
C ASN A 131 1.26 -2.85 -8.45
N ASN A 132 0.10 -2.65 -9.08
CA ASN A 132 -1.17 -3.16 -8.57
C ASN A 132 -1.21 -4.68 -8.70
N GLU A 133 -0.66 -5.25 -9.78
CA GLU A 133 -0.58 -6.72 -9.93
C GLU A 133 0.32 -7.35 -8.86
N GLU A 134 1.40 -6.69 -8.45
CA GLU A 134 2.27 -7.15 -7.35
C GLU A 134 1.49 -7.19 -6.03
N ILE A 135 0.82 -6.09 -5.67
CA ILE A 135 -0.01 -6.00 -4.47
C ILE A 135 -1.17 -7.01 -4.52
N MET A 136 -1.84 -7.13 -5.66
CA MET A 136 -2.95 -8.06 -5.86
C MET A 136 -2.47 -9.51 -5.75
N THR A 137 -1.29 -9.84 -6.28
CA THR A 137 -0.68 -11.16 -6.11
C THR A 137 -0.39 -11.42 -4.63
N ALA A 138 0.14 -10.44 -3.91
CA ALA A 138 0.46 -10.56 -2.49
C ALA A 138 -0.78 -10.76 -1.61
N LEU A 139 -1.85 -10.01 -1.87
CA LEU A 139 -3.14 -10.18 -1.19
C LEU A 139 -3.83 -11.51 -1.52
N LYS A 140 -3.72 -11.97 -2.76
CA LYS A 140 -4.26 -13.28 -3.22
C LYS A 140 -3.48 -14.45 -2.66
N SER A 141 -2.22 -14.23 -2.31
CA SER A 141 -1.41 -15.20 -1.57
C SER A 141 -1.66 -15.10 -0.06
N ASP A 142 -0.59 -15.22 0.69
CA ASP A 142 -0.56 -15.50 2.12
C ASP A 142 -1.23 -14.41 2.96
N TRP A 143 -1.23 -13.15 2.50
CA TRP A 143 -1.57 -12.03 3.39
C TRP A 143 -3.01 -12.03 3.88
N LEU A 144 -3.97 -12.44 3.04
CA LEU A 144 -5.38 -12.51 3.45
C LEU A 144 -5.72 -13.86 4.09
N GLU A 145 -5.33 -14.97 3.44
CA GLU A 145 -5.62 -16.33 3.92
C GLU A 145 -5.04 -16.57 5.31
N VAL A 146 -3.74 -16.28 5.47
CA VAL A 146 -3.05 -16.52 6.73
C VAL A 146 -3.53 -15.56 7.82
N ALA A 147 -3.88 -14.32 7.48
CA ALA A 147 -4.47 -13.40 8.43
C ALA A 147 -5.77 -13.96 9.02
N GLU A 148 -6.67 -14.50 8.18
CA GLU A 148 -7.92 -15.12 8.66
C GLU A 148 -7.63 -16.33 9.57
N ASP A 149 -6.69 -17.20 9.18
CA ASP A 149 -6.32 -18.38 9.95
C ASP A 149 -5.68 -18.04 11.30
N VAL A 150 -4.75 -17.08 11.34
CA VAL A 150 -4.10 -16.61 12.57
C VAL A 150 -5.13 -16.01 13.53
N ILE A 151 -6.08 -15.22 13.02
CA ILE A 151 -7.14 -14.61 13.85
C ILE A 151 -8.11 -15.68 14.37
N LYS A 152 -8.48 -16.66 13.54
CA LYS A 152 -9.30 -17.79 13.95
C LYS A 152 -8.61 -18.62 15.03
N GLU A 153 -7.32 -18.91 14.88
CA GLU A 153 -6.55 -19.67 15.86
C GLU A 153 -6.43 -18.91 17.19
N ARG A 154 -5.98 -17.65 17.14
CA ARG A 154 -5.57 -16.90 18.34
C ARG A 154 -6.73 -16.17 19.02
N TYR A 155 -7.74 -15.75 18.27
CA TYR A 155 -8.92 -15.03 18.79
C TYR A 155 -10.24 -15.79 18.66
N GLY A 156 -10.32 -16.88 17.90
CA GLY A 156 -11.57 -17.64 17.73
C GLY A 156 -12.63 -16.92 16.89
N LEU A 157 -12.25 -15.84 16.21
CA LEU A 157 -13.13 -15.06 15.35
C LEU A 157 -13.16 -15.67 13.95
N VAL A 158 -14.36 -15.72 13.37
CA VAL A 158 -14.61 -16.28 12.04
C VAL A 158 -15.65 -15.38 11.37
N GLY A 159 -15.47 -15.11 10.08
CA GLY A 159 -16.40 -14.31 9.29
C GLY A 159 -17.78 -14.96 9.14
N ASP A 160 -18.73 -14.21 8.59
CA ASP A 160 -20.11 -14.64 8.38
C ASP A 160 -20.52 -14.69 6.90
N GLY A 161 -19.55 -14.73 5.99
CA GLY A 161 -19.75 -14.75 4.54
C GLY A 161 -20.01 -13.37 3.92
N ALA A 162 -19.80 -12.29 4.68
CA ALA A 162 -19.97 -10.93 4.20
C ALA A 162 -18.95 -10.54 3.11
N GLU A 163 -19.24 -9.46 2.39
CA GLU A 163 -18.32 -8.91 1.40
C GLU A 163 -17.20 -8.10 2.06
N LEU A 164 -15.98 -8.32 1.60
CA LEU A 164 -14.84 -7.44 1.85
C LEU A 164 -14.37 -6.88 0.51
N GLN A 165 -14.53 -5.57 0.31
CA GLN A 165 -14.07 -4.92 -0.91
C GLN A 165 -12.61 -4.49 -0.77
N ILE A 166 -11.76 -4.79 -1.74
CA ILE A 166 -10.40 -4.27 -1.81
C ILE A 166 -10.39 -3.00 -2.68
N VAL A 167 -9.70 -1.97 -2.20
CA VAL A 167 -9.49 -0.69 -2.91
C VAL A 167 -8.02 -0.35 -2.89
N LEU A 168 -7.46 -0.08 -4.07
CA LEU A 168 -6.10 0.41 -4.22
C LEU A 168 -6.13 1.94 -4.29
N ASP A 169 -5.45 2.58 -3.34
CA ASP A 169 -5.28 4.03 -3.31
C ASP A 169 -3.95 4.42 -3.96
N GLU A 170 -4.06 4.96 -5.17
CA GLU A 170 -2.92 5.42 -6.00
C GLU A 170 -2.31 6.73 -5.48
N ASP A 171 -3.12 7.53 -4.77
CA ASP A 171 -2.70 8.77 -4.17
C ASP A 171 -1.90 8.54 -2.88
N SER A 172 -1.06 9.51 -2.52
CA SER A 172 -0.30 9.43 -1.27
C SER A 172 -1.25 9.57 -0.08
N VAL A 173 -1.38 8.51 0.71
CA VAL A 173 -2.18 8.46 1.93
C VAL A 173 -1.28 8.12 3.14
N PRO A 174 -1.66 8.50 4.37
CA PRO A 174 -0.79 8.38 5.55
C PRO A 174 -0.83 6.98 6.20
N TYR A 175 -1.27 5.97 5.48
CA TYR A 175 -1.34 4.58 5.94
C TYR A 175 -0.77 3.64 4.87
N LEU A 176 -0.49 2.39 5.26
CA LEU A 176 -0.21 1.31 4.32
C LEU A 176 -1.50 0.58 3.96
N ALA A 177 -2.30 0.22 4.96
CA ALA A 177 -3.65 -0.27 4.79
C ALA A 177 -4.60 0.39 5.80
N ALA A 178 -5.90 0.38 5.51
CA ALA A 178 -6.95 0.84 6.41
C ALA A 178 -8.30 0.20 6.07
N ILE A 179 -9.13 -0.12 7.07
CA ILE A 179 -10.53 -0.52 6.83
C ILE A 179 -11.50 0.67 6.97
N MET A 180 -12.36 0.85 5.96
CA MET A 180 -13.54 1.71 6.00
C MET A 180 -14.81 0.85 6.11
N TYR A 181 -15.84 1.35 6.81
CA TYR A 181 -17.11 0.63 7.01
C TYR A 181 -18.25 1.56 7.45
N ASN A 182 -19.48 1.06 7.39
CA ASN A 182 -20.64 1.62 8.09
C ASN A 182 -21.07 0.71 9.25
N TYR A 183 -21.93 1.19 10.13
CA TYR A 183 -22.52 0.37 11.18
C TYR A 183 -23.97 0.00 10.85
N ASP A 184 -24.36 -1.22 11.17
CA ASP A 184 -25.77 -1.60 11.22
C ASP A 184 -26.43 -1.19 12.55
N LYS A 185 -27.70 -1.56 12.74
CA LYS A 185 -28.48 -1.22 13.94
C LYS A 185 -27.98 -1.88 15.22
N ASP A 186 -27.24 -2.97 15.11
CA ASP A 186 -26.71 -3.76 16.24
C ASP A 186 -25.24 -3.40 16.52
N GLY A 187 -24.68 -2.45 15.76
CA GLY A 187 -23.33 -1.93 15.91
C GLY A 187 -22.25 -2.76 15.22
N LYS A 188 -22.63 -3.72 14.37
CA LYS A 188 -21.68 -4.46 13.52
C LYS A 188 -21.22 -3.60 12.35
N ALA A 189 -19.98 -3.76 11.93
CA ALA A 189 -19.46 -3.17 10.70
C ALA A 189 -20.06 -3.88 9.47
N ILE A 190 -20.57 -3.10 8.51
CA ILE A 190 -21.10 -3.53 7.21
C ILE A 190 -20.43 -2.70 6.10
N ASN A 191 -20.53 -3.17 4.85
CA ASN A 191 -19.90 -2.52 3.69
C ASN A 191 -18.40 -2.27 3.93
N GLN A 192 -17.69 -3.31 4.38
CA GLN A 192 -16.28 -3.20 4.73
C GLN A 192 -15.43 -3.07 3.47
N THR A 193 -14.55 -2.08 3.45
CA THR A 193 -13.62 -1.81 2.36
C THR A 193 -12.20 -1.73 2.93
N MET A 194 -11.31 -2.61 2.48
CA MET A 194 -9.88 -2.56 2.79
C MET A 194 -9.18 -1.72 1.73
N HIS A 195 -8.67 -0.58 2.17
CA HIS A 195 -7.88 0.34 1.40
C HIS A 195 -6.39 -0.02 1.52
N ILE A 196 -5.69 -0.17 0.40
CA ILE A 196 -4.25 -0.41 0.33
C ILE A 196 -3.59 0.75 -0.41
N ALA A 197 -2.65 1.41 0.27
CA ALA A 197 -1.89 2.50 -0.29
C ALA A 197 -0.79 1.97 -1.21
N VAL A 198 -0.99 2.08 -2.53
CA VAL A 198 -0.10 1.47 -3.54
C VAL A 198 1.35 1.92 -3.34
N LYS A 199 1.59 3.21 -3.12
CA LYS A 199 2.95 3.75 -2.91
C LYS A 199 3.64 3.26 -1.64
N SER A 200 2.87 2.96 -0.59
CA SER A 200 3.41 2.52 0.70
C SER A 200 3.70 1.03 0.70
N ALA A 201 2.83 0.24 0.05
CA ALA A 201 2.90 -1.22 -0.03
C ALA A 201 3.92 -1.73 -1.07
N LEU A 202 4.59 -0.84 -1.81
CA LEU A 202 5.59 -1.24 -2.80
C LEU A 202 7.03 -1.12 -2.29
N PRO A 203 7.92 -2.05 -2.67
CA PRO A 203 7.60 -3.30 -3.37
C PRO A 203 6.79 -4.24 -2.46
N ALA A 204 5.78 -4.91 -3.00
CA ALA A 204 4.94 -5.87 -2.26
C ALA A 204 5.63 -7.24 -2.27
N ALA A 205 6.85 -7.26 -1.73
CA ALA A 205 7.78 -8.36 -1.90
C ALA A 205 7.34 -9.61 -1.13
N LEU A 206 6.97 -10.67 -1.83
CA LEU A 206 6.65 -11.95 -1.20
C LEU A 206 7.85 -12.55 -0.44
N PRO A 207 7.60 -13.26 0.67
CA PRO A 207 6.26 -13.68 1.12
C PRO A 207 5.54 -12.67 2.01
N ASN A 208 6.24 -11.75 2.68
CA ASN A 208 5.72 -10.94 3.80
C ASN A 208 5.63 -9.42 3.52
N GLY A 209 5.96 -8.97 2.31
CA GLY A 209 5.93 -7.56 1.90
C GLY A 209 7.22 -6.79 2.17
N GLY A 210 8.14 -7.36 2.94
CA GLY A 210 9.52 -6.92 3.08
C GLY A 210 9.76 -5.42 3.30
N ARG A 211 9.74 -4.96 4.56
CA ARG A 211 10.63 -3.88 5.04
C ARG A 211 11.17 -4.19 6.45
N ASP A 212 12.44 -4.61 6.46
CA ASP A 212 13.27 -4.83 7.66
C ASP A 212 13.75 -3.48 8.28
N PRO A 213 13.78 -3.32 9.61
CA PRO A 213 13.18 -4.17 10.64
C PRO A 213 11.77 -3.74 11.05
N GLY A 214 10.85 -4.70 11.10
CA GLY A 214 9.68 -4.66 11.99
C GLY A 214 8.37 -4.10 11.44
N GLN A 215 8.26 -3.79 10.15
CA GLN A 215 6.98 -3.50 9.49
C GLN A 215 6.89 -4.26 8.17
N TYR A 216 6.50 -5.52 8.29
CA TYR A 216 6.12 -6.36 7.17
C TYR A 216 4.65 -6.10 6.82
N ASP A 217 4.33 -6.04 5.54
CA ASP A 217 3.02 -5.62 5.07
C ASP A 217 1.96 -6.65 5.46
N ASP A 218 2.31 -7.94 5.47
CA ASP A 218 1.45 -9.04 5.94
C ASP A 218 0.95 -8.84 7.40
N ARG A 219 1.77 -8.30 8.29
CA ARG A 219 1.39 -7.92 9.66
C ARG A 219 0.42 -6.77 9.67
N VAL A 220 0.60 -5.79 8.76
CA VAL A 220 -0.34 -4.67 8.62
C VAL A 220 -1.67 -5.13 8.04
N ILE A 221 -1.65 -6.02 7.03
CA ILE A 221 -2.88 -6.63 6.52
C ILE A 221 -3.57 -7.45 7.62
N THR A 222 -2.82 -8.21 8.42
CA THR A 222 -3.37 -8.96 9.56
C THR A 222 -3.97 -8.03 10.62
N HIS A 223 -3.33 -6.90 10.91
CA HIS A 223 -3.88 -5.86 11.79
C HIS A 223 -5.23 -5.37 11.28
N GLU A 224 -5.33 -5.02 9.99
CA GLU A 224 -6.59 -4.58 9.39
C GLU A 224 -7.65 -5.71 9.37
N MET A 225 -7.24 -6.96 9.16
CA MET A 225 -8.14 -8.12 9.21
C MET A 225 -8.71 -8.39 10.60
N VAL A 226 -8.02 -8.02 11.69
CA VAL A 226 -8.60 -8.04 13.04
C VAL A 226 -9.81 -7.09 13.11
N HIS A 227 -9.70 -5.88 12.57
CA HIS A 227 -10.82 -4.94 12.49
C HIS A 227 -11.95 -5.48 11.63
N VAL A 228 -11.63 -6.15 10.50
CA VAL A 228 -12.63 -6.79 9.64
C VAL A 228 -13.45 -7.81 10.43
N LEU A 229 -12.77 -8.76 11.08
CA LEU A 229 -13.40 -9.87 11.81
C LEU A 229 -14.12 -9.41 13.09
N MET A 230 -13.54 -8.50 13.88
CA MET A 230 -14.23 -7.89 15.02
C MET A 230 -15.48 -7.12 14.53
N GLY A 231 -15.37 -6.39 13.42
CA GLY A 231 -16.48 -5.67 12.81
C GLY A 231 -17.69 -6.56 12.51
N ARG A 232 -17.48 -7.79 12.01
CA ARG A 232 -18.56 -8.71 11.62
C ARG A 232 -19.12 -9.54 12.78
N THR A 233 -18.35 -9.74 13.84
CA THR A 233 -18.68 -10.74 14.87
C THR A 233 -19.33 -10.15 16.12
N MET A 234 -19.18 -8.85 16.39
CA MET A 234 -19.55 -8.23 17.67
C MET A 234 -20.02 -6.77 17.48
N ASN A 235 -20.49 -6.13 18.56
CA ASN A 235 -20.88 -4.73 18.59
C ASN A 235 -19.63 -3.82 18.50
N PHE A 236 -19.07 -3.73 17.32
CA PHE A 236 -17.85 -2.99 17.06
C PHE A 236 -18.03 -1.48 17.28
N GLN A 237 -19.23 -0.93 17.07
CA GLN A 237 -19.53 0.47 17.31
C GLN A 237 -19.33 0.87 18.78
N ALA A 238 -19.73 0.01 19.71
CA ALA A 238 -19.64 0.28 21.14
C ALA A 238 -18.23 0.15 21.72
N MET A 239 -17.25 -0.30 20.94
CA MET A 239 -15.89 -0.56 21.44
C MET A 239 -15.01 0.70 21.43
N PRO A 240 -14.23 0.93 22.50
CA PRO A 240 -13.27 2.03 22.54
C PRO A 240 -12.08 1.75 21.62
N ASN A 241 -11.50 2.81 21.04
CA ASN A 241 -10.42 2.71 20.05
C ASN A 241 -9.19 2.01 20.61
N TRP A 242 -8.85 2.22 21.88
CA TRP A 242 -7.71 1.53 22.50
C TRP A 242 -7.89 0.01 22.49
N PHE A 243 -9.12 -0.50 22.61
CA PHE A 243 -9.36 -1.94 22.58
C PHE A 243 -9.32 -2.47 21.15
N LYS A 244 -9.90 -1.74 20.20
CA LYS A 244 -9.84 -2.07 18.76
C LYS A 244 -8.40 -2.16 18.27
N GLU A 245 -7.66 -1.06 18.38
CA GLU A 245 -6.27 -0.99 17.90
C GLU A 245 -5.33 -1.83 18.76
N GLY A 246 -5.57 -1.91 20.07
CA GLY A 246 -4.75 -2.74 20.95
C GLY A 246 -4.88 -4.23 20.61
N THR A 247 -6.08 -4.70 20.26
CA THR A 247 -6.32 -6.08 19.84
C THR A 247 -5.72 -6.35 18.47
N ALA A 248 -5.81 -5.39 17.55
CA ALA A 248 -5.22 -5.47 16.23
C ALA A 248 -3.67 -5.49 16.28
N GLU A 249 -3.03 -4.71 17.14
CA GLU A 249 -1.57 -4.74 17.32
C GLU A 249 -1.09 -5.99 18.09
N PHE A 250 -1.91 -6.52 19.00
CA PHE A 250 -1.55 -7.67 19.83
C PHE A 250 -1.53 -8.99 19.05
N ILE A 251 -2.24 -9.10 17.91
CA ILE A 251 -2.29 -10.32 17.10
C ILE A 251 -0.92 -10.70 16.54
N HIS A 252 -0.15 -9.70 16.09
CA HIS A 252 1.16 -9.86 15.46
C HIS A 252 2.31 -9.41 16.37
N GLY A 253 1.99 -8.88 17.55
CA GLY A 253 2.95 -8.42 18.54
C GLY A 253 3.52 -7.02 18.21
N PRO A 254 3.54 -6.08 19.18
CA PRO A 254 3.96 -4.69 18.96
C PRO A 254 5.37 -4.37 19.50
N ASN A 255 6.13 -5.38 19.97
CA ASN A 255 7.27 -5.14 20.86
C ASN A 255 8.33 -4.20 20.28
N GLU A 256 8.58 -4.22 18.96
CA GLU A 256 9.54 -3.32 18.31
C GLU A 256 9.08 -1.86 18.39
N ARG A 257 7.78 -1.61 18.17
CA ARG A 257 7.18 -0.26 18.28
C ARG A 257 7.23 0.22 19.72
N VAL A 258 6.83 -0.66 20.66
CA VAL A 258 6.87 -0.40 22.10
C VAL A 258 8.28 -0.06 22.56
N ALA A 259 9.30 -0.78 22.10
CA ALA A 259 10.69 -0.49 22.41
C ALA A 259 11.11 0.91 21.95
N GLY A 260 10.71 1.29 20.74
CA GLY A 260 10.96 2.61 20.17
C GLY A 260 10.29 3.73 20.99
N ASP A 261 9.00 3.58 21.31
CA ASP A 261 8.23 4.56 22.08
C ASP A 261 8.68 4.67 23.54
N LEU A 262 9.04 3.54 24.17
CA LEU A 262 9.57 3.49 25.53
C LEU A 262 10.89 4.27 25.62
N LYS A 263 11.78 4.05 24.65
CA LYS A 263 13.06 4.77 24.57
C LYS A 263 12.86 6.26 24.31
N ARG A 264 11.99 6.64 23.34
CA ARG A 264 11.68 8.04 23.04
C ARG A 264 11.06 8.78 24.24
N SER A 265 10.31 8.06 25.07
CA SER A 265 9.64 8.58 26.26
C SER A 265 10.54 8.64 27.51
N GLY A 266 11.83 8.31 27.38
CA GLY A 266 12.83 8.45 28.44
C GLY A 266 13.33 7.14 29.05
N GLY A 267 12.83 5.98 28.59
CA GLY A 267 13.29 4.66 29.00
C GLY A 267 12.93 4.25 30.43
N GLY A 268 13.13 2.97 30.75
CA GLY A 268 12.87 2.40 32.08
C GLY A 268 11.45 2.71 32.58
N MET A 269 11.31 2.95 33.88
CA MET A 269 10.02 3.26 34.48
C MET A 269 9.39 4.55 33.91
N LYS A 270 10.20 5.57 33.57
CA LYS A 270 9.68 6.82 33.00
C LYS A 270 9.01 6.59 31.65
N GLY A 271 9.66 5.82 30.77
CA GLY A 271 9.09 5.41 29.50
C GLY A 271 7.84 4.55 29.69
N ALA A 272 7.88 3.59 30.60
CA ALA A 272 6.73 2.73 30.92
C ALA A 272 5.51 3.53 31.43
N THR A 273 5.71 4.51 32.31
CA THR A 273 4.65 5.43 32.76
C THR A 273 4.09 6.24 31.60
N ALA A 274 4.92 6.75 30.69
CA ALA A 274 4.43 7.49 29.54
C ALA A 274 3.57 6.64 28.59
N LEU A 275 3.94 5.38 28.34
CA LEU A 275 3.09 4.45 27.58
C LEU A 275 1.77 4.16 28.30
N GLN A 276 1.82 3.88 29.60
CA GLN A 276 0.60 3.68 30.39
C GLN A 276 -0.33 4.90 30.31
N ASP A 277 0.20 6.09 30.55
CA ASP A 277 -0.59 7.32 30.63
C ASP A 277 -1.20 7.71 29.27
N ALA A 278 -0.59 7.29 28.17
CA ALA A 278 -1.12 7.50 26.82
C ALA A 278 -2.41 6.70 26.53
N LEU A 279 -2.76 5.71 27.36
CA LEU A 279 -4.10 5.08 27.32
C LEU A 279 -5.19 6.07 27.79
N GLY A 280 -4.85 6.97 28.71
CA GLY A 280 -5.75 7.97 29.27
C GLY A 280 -6.84 7.37 30.16
N ASP A 281 -8.09 7.81 29.97
CA ASP A 281 -9.24 7.37 30.76
C ASP A 281 -9.99 6.16 30.16
N GLY A 282 -9.43 5.57 29.10
CA GLY A 282 -10.02 4.45 28.36
C GLY A 282 -11.21 4.83 27.47
N THR A 283 -11.52 6.12 27.32
CA THR A 283 -12.49 6.62 26.36
C THR A 283 -11.80 7.07 25.06
N ASN A 284 -12.58 7.37 24.03
CA ASN A 284 -12.03 7.88 22.77
C ASN A 284 -11.52 9.33 22.86
N ASN A 285 -11.73 10.03 23.99
CA ASN A 285 -11.27 11.41 24.16
C ASN A 285 -9.75 11.52 24.33
N SER A 286 -9.08 10.46 24.80
CA SER A 286 -7.62 10.39 24.94
C SER A 286 -6.91 9.87 23.69
N TRP A 287 -7.67 9.42 22.69
CA TRP A 287 -7.10 8.83 21.47
C TRP A 287 -6.60 9.91 20.52
N ALA A 288 -5.28 10.02 20.37
CA ALA A 288 -4.64 11.00 19.49
C ALA A 288 -4.09 10.40 18.18
N ASN A 289 -4.37 9.12 17.91
CA ASN A 289 -3.89 8.40 16.72
C ASN A 289 -2.36 8.52 16.49
N THR A 290 -1.57 8.36 17.56
CA THR A 290 -0.10 8.42 17.51
C THR A 290 0.53 7.06 17.78
N SER A 291 1.78 6.83 17.35
CA SER A 291 2.56 5.60 17.68
C SER A 291 2.47 5.24 19.16
N LEU A 292 2.57 6.25 20.04
CA LEU A 292 2.49 6.08 21.48
C LEU A 292 1.13 5.53 21.93
N ASN A 293 0.02 5.95 21.31
CA ASN A 293 -1.32 5.43 21.61
C ASN A 293 -1.46 3.96 21.17
N TYR A 294 -0.93 3.55 20.02
CA TYR A 294 -0.92 2.15 19.59
C TYR A 294 -0.06 1.27 20.52
N SER A 295 1.13 1.75 20.91
CA SER A 295 1.99 1.08 21.90
C SER A 295 1.29 0.97 23.28
N ALA A 296 0.58 2.01 23.70
CA ALA A 296 -0.19 2.01 24.95
C ALA A 296 -1.36 1.02 24.92
N ALA A 297 -2.14 1.05 23.84
CA ALA A 297 -3.30 0.20 23.61
C ALA A 297 -2.93 -1.28 23.58
N SER A 298 -1.88 -1.64 22.85
CA SER A 298 -1.42 -3.02 22.73
C SER A 298 -0.88 -3.56 24.07
N MET A 299 -0.14 -2.76 24.85
CA MET A 299 0.29 -3.15 26.20
C MET A 299 -0.89 -3.25 27.18
N ALA A 300 -1.91 -2.42 27.04
CA ALA A 300 -3.13 -2.54 27.84
C ALA A 300 -3.88 -3.84 27.53
N VAL A 301 -4.02 -4.22 26.26
CA VAL A 301 -4.64 -5.50 25.87
C VAL A 301 -3.81 -6.69 26.33
N ARG A 302 -2.48 -6.64 26.23
CA ARG A 302 -1.60 -7.70 26.74
C ARG A 302 -1.65 -7.84 28.27
N TYR A 303 -1.73 -6.71 29.00
CA TYR A 303 -1.95 -6.72 30.44
C TYR A 303 -3.32 -7.33 30.78
N LEU A 304 -4.37 -6.90 30.08
CA LEU A 304 -5.72 -7.44 30.24
C LEU A 304 -5.76 -8.96 29.99
N HIS A 305 -5.11 -9.44 28.92
CA HIS A 305 -4.94 -10.87 28.64
C HIS A 305 -4.32 -11.60 29.83
N THR A 306 -3.26 -11.04 30.44
CA THR A 306 -2.62 -11.62 31.62
C THR A 306 -3.59 -11.70 32.81
N LYS A 307 -4.38 -10.65 33.04
CA LYS A 307 -5.33 -10.58 34.16
C LYS A 307 -6.51 -11.52 34.01
N ILE A 308 -7.07 -11.63 32.82
CA ILE A 308 -8.12 -12.60 32.50
C ILE A 308 -7.62 -14.04 32.75
N LYS A 309 -6.38 -14.36 32.36
CA LYS A 309 -5.77 -15.66 32.66
C LYS A 309 -5.57 -15.90 34.16
N GLU A 310 -5.12 -14.89 34.90
CA GLU A 310 -5.04 -14.95 36.37
C GLU A 310 -6.40 -15.20 37.03
N ASP A 311 -7.50 -14.78 36.39
CA ASP A 311 -8.88 -14.95 36.86
C ASP A 311 -9.48 -16.32 36.49
N GLY A 312 -8.72 -17.20 35.84
CA GLY A 312 -9.11 -18.57 35.53
C GLY A 312 -9.60 -18.81 34.09
N TYR A 313 -9.61 -17.78 33.25
CA TYR A 313 -9.96 -17.87 31.83
C TYR A 313 -8.68 -18.05 31.01
N SER A 314 -8.30 -19.31 30.79
CA SER A 314 -6.97 -19.68 30.28
C SER A 314 -6.62 -19.12 28.89
N GLY A 315 -7.62 -18.77 28.08
CA GLY A 315 -7.46 -18.14 26.77
C GLY A 315 -7.24 -16.62 26.84
N GLY A 316 -7.42 -15.99 28.01
CA GLY A 316 -7.19 -14.56 28.18
C GLY A 316 -8.15 -13.73 27.33
N VAL A 317 -7.62 -12.78 26.55
CA VAL A 317 -8.41 -11.98 25.60
C VAL A 317 -9.18 -12.85 24.57
N LYS A 318 -8.73 -14.08 24.26
CA LYS A 318 -9.52 -14.99 23.42
C LYS A 318 -10.88 -15.33 24.05
N ASP A 319 -10.91 -15.55 25.36
CA ASP A 319 -12.16 -15.83 26.09
C ASP A 319 -13.07 -14.60 26.12
N LEU A 320 -12.50 -13.40 26.27
CA LEU A 320 -13.21 -12.13 26.17
C LEU A 320 -13.83 -11.92 24.78
N LEU A 321 -13.07 -12.14 23.71
CA LEU A 321 -13.56 -12.02 22.34
C LEU A 321 -14.61 -13.10 22.01
N THR A 322 -14.51 -14.27 22.66
CA THR A 322 -15.51 -15.35 22.54
C THR A 322 -16.84 -14.95 23.18
N ASP A 323 -16.82 -14.27 24.34
CA ASP A 323 -18.04 -13.72 24.98
C ASP A 323 -18.69 -12.66 24.08
N LEU A 324 -17.90 -11.69 23.61
CA LEU A 324 -18.35 -10.61 22.70
C LEU A 324 -18.97 -11.15 21.41
N LYS A 325 -18.37 -12.19 20.83
CA LYS A 325 -18.89 -12.87 19.64
C LYS A 325 -20.20 -13.62 19.94
N SER A 326 -20.29 -14.24 21.12
CA SER A 326 -21.48 -15.02 21.53
C SER A 326 -22.66 -14.11 21.88
N ASN A 327 -22.38 -12.88 22.30
CA ASN A 327 -23.35 -11.86 22.67
C ASN A 327 -23.15 -10.58 21.82
N PRO A 328 -23.48 -10.62 20.51
CA PRO A 328 -23.02 -9.61 19.55
C PRO A 328 -23.59 -8.20 19.72
N THR A 329 -24.46 -7.96 20.71
CA THR A 329 -24.97 -6.62 21.07
C THR A 329 -24.34 -6.07 22.35
N GLU A 330 -23.58 -6.88 23.09
CA GLU A 330 -22.99 -6.49 24.37
C GLU A 330 -21.88 -5.45 24.22
N SER A 331 -21.66 -4.65 25.26
CA SER A 331 -20.53 -3.74 25.34
C SER A 331 -19.30 -4.41 25.96
N LEU A 332 -18.12 -3.81 25.75
CA LEU A 332 -16.89 -4.25 26.41
C LEU A 332 -17.00 -4.22 27.95
N ASP A 333 -17.80 -3.31 28.52
CA ASP A 333 -18.04 -3.28 29.97
C ASP A 333 -18.70 -4.56 30.46
N GLN A 334 -19.70 -5.05 29.72
CA GLN A 334 -20.44 -6.27 30.08
C GLN A 334 -19.55 -7.50 29.92
N ALA A 335 -18.82 -7.57 28.81
CA ALA A 335 -17.90 -8.66 28.52
C ALA A 335 -16.81 -8.78 29.59
N LEU A 336 -16.18 -7.65 29.98
CA LEU A 336 -15.19 -7.62 31.05
C LEU A 336 -15.75 -8.14 32.38
N ASN A 337 -16.98 -7.76 32.71
CA ASN A 337 -17.65 -8.23 33.93
C ASN A 337 -17.97 -9.73 33.90
N ASN A 338 -18.12 -10.33 32.72
CA ASN A 338 -18.38 -11.76 32.56
C ASN A 338 -17.11 -12.62 32.60
N VAL A 339 -16.00 -12.10 32.08
CA VAL A 339 -14.76 -12.89 31.83
C VAL A 339 -13.52 -12.36 32.56
N SER A 340 -13.68 -11.47 33.54
CA SER A 340 -12.56 -10.93 34.29
C SER A 340 -12.97 -10.44 35.68
N ARG A 341 -11.99 -10.04 36.48
CA ARG A 341 -12.21 -9.31 37.74
C ARG A 341 -12.79 -7.91 37.58
N TYR A 342 -12.76 -7.33 36.38
CA TYR A 342 -13.12 -5.94 36.16
C TYR A 342 -14.60 -5.79 35.91
N SER A 343 -15.28 -4.93 36.67
CA SER A 343 -16.73 -4.71 36.48
C SER A 343 -17.09 -3.92 35.21
N ASN A 344 -16.10 -3.26 34.59
CA ASN A 344 -16.23 -2.45 33.37
C ASN A 344 -14.85 -1.91 32.94
N VAL A 345 -14.78 -1.23 31.80
CA VAL A 345 -13.57 -0.57 31.27
C VAL A 345 -12.99 0.44 32.26
N LYS A 346 -13.82 1.21 32.96
CA LYS A 346 -13.32 2.21 33.93
C LYS A 346 -12.58 1.56 35.09
N ASP A 347 -13.06 0.41 35.56
CA ASP A 347 -12.40 -0.37 36.61
C ASP A 347 -11.04 -0.90 36.14
N PHE A 348 -10.99 -1.47 34.94
CA PHE A 348 -9.74 -1.88 34.29
C PHE A 348 -8.74 -0.70 34.15
N VAL A 349 -9.19 0.46 33.68
CA VAL A 349 -8.33 1.64 33.50
C VAL A 349 -7.84 2.19 34.84
N ASN A 350 -8.64 2.12 35.91
CA ASN A 350 -8.16 2.51 37.24
C ASN A 350 -7.03 1.58 37.69
N ASP A 351 -7.17 0.29 37.46
CA ASP A 351 -6.13 -0.68 37.79
C ASP A 351 -4.87 -0.49 36.95
N TYR A 352 -5.03 -0.35 35.63
CA TYR A 352 -3.92 -0.21 34.71
C TYR A 352 -3.20 1.14 34.86
N VAL A 353 -3.94 2.26 34.85
CA VAL A 353 -3.37 3.62 34.83
C VAL A 353 -3.25 4.19 36.24
N LYS A 354 -4.37 4.33 36.97
CA LYS A 354 -4.38 5.07 38.24
C LYS A 354 -3.59 4.38 39.35
N ASN A 355 -3.61 3.05 39.39
CA ASN A 355 -2.84 2.28 40.35
C ASN A 355 -1.39 2.07 39.89
N GLY A 356 -1.02 2.48 38.67
CA GLY A 356 0.34 2.36 38.14
C GLY A 356 0.73 0.95 37.72
N ASN A 357 -0.22 0.01 37.64
CA ASN A 357 0.10 -1.39 37.35
C ASN A 357 0.51 -1.62 35.89
N GLY A 358 0.06 -0.78 34.96
CA GLY A 358 0.47 -0.83 33.55
C GLY A 358 1.94 -0.45 33.38
N ALA A 359 2.40 0.61 34.04
CA ALA A 359 3.79 1.03 34.04
C ALA A 359 4.69 -0.03 34.69
N ALA A 360 4.25 -0.60 35.82
CA ALA A 360 4.96 -1.70 36.47
C ALA A 360 5.07 -2.94 35.55
N PHE A 361 3.99 -3.27 34.83
CA PHE A 361 3.97 -4.37 33.87
C PHE A 361 4.92 -4.13 32.71
N ILE A 362 4.81 -3.00 32.00
CA ILE A 362 5.68 -2.65 30.87
C ILE A 362 7.15 -2.62 31.31
N HIS A 363 7.45 -2.01 32.46
CA HIS A 363 8.82 -1.95 32.96
C HIS A 363 9.38 -3.35 33.30
N LYS A 364 8.55 -4.26 33.80
CA LYS A 364 8.96 -5.64 34.04
C LYS A 364 9.35 -6.35 32.74
N LEU A 365 8.61 -6.14 31.64
CA LEU A 365 8.95 -6.70 30.32
C LEU A 365 10.27 -6.10 29.79
N ASP A 366 10.46 -4.79 29.95
CA ASP A 366 11.68 -4.07 29.57
C ASP A 366 12.92 -4.61 30.32
N VAL A 367 12.83 -4.75 31.65
CA VAL A 367 13.92 -5.28 32.50
C VAL A 367 14.19 -6.75 32.22
N ALA A 368 13.18 -7.53 31.87
CA ALA A 368 13.34 -8.91 31.41
C ALA A 368 14.07 -9.02 30.05
N GLY A 369 14.28 -7.88 29.37
CA GLY A 369 14.98 -7.82 28.09
C GLY A 369 14.10 -8.21 26.91
N GLU A 370 12.78 -8.30 27.08
CA GLU A 370 11.88 -8.78 26.05
C GLU A 370 11.89 -7.87 24.82
N PHE A 371 11.69 -6.57 25.01
CA PHE A 371 11.71 -5.58 23.94
C PHE A 371 13.07 -5.53 23.22
N LYS A 372 14.16 -5.73 23.97
CA LYS A 372 15.51 -5.81 23.40
C LYS A 372 15.68 -7.07 22.55
N ALA A 373 15.09 -8.19 22.95
CA ALA A 373 15.14 -9.43 22.19
C ALA A 373 14.35 -9.30 20.89
N SER A 374 13.15 -8.70 20.89
CA SER A 374 12.35 -8.46 19.67
C SER A 374 13.12 -7.62 18.64
N LEU A 375 13.77 -6.53 19.08
CA LEU A 375 14.64 -5.71 18.20
C LEU A 375 15.85 -6.47 17.63
N ALA A 376 16.18 -7.64 18.18
CA ALA A 376 17.25 -8.52 17.70
C ALA A 376 16.71 -9.74 16.93
N GLY A 377 15.46 -9.68 16.45
CA GLY A 377 14.81 -10.78 15.71
C GLY A 377 14.19 -11.85 16.61
N GLY A 378 13.98 -11.55 17.89
CA GLY A 378 13.29 -12.42 18.85
C GLY A 378 11.77 -12.34 18.74
N ASP A 379 11.09 -12.86 19.76
CA ASP A 379 9.62 -12.90 19.82
C ASP A 379 9.00 -11.50 19.79
N THR A 380 7.94 -11.28 18.99
CA THR A 380 7.28 -9.98 18.82
C THR A 380 6.34 -9.60 19.96
N GLY A 381 6.08 -10.51 20.91
CA GLY A 381 5.10 -10.32 21.97
C GLY A 381 3.65 -10.47 21.50
N ALA A 382 3.45 -11.24 20.42
CA ALA A 382 2.13 -11.60 19.91
C ALA A 382 1.39 -12.58 20.86
N ILE A 383 0.06 -12.53 20.88
CA ILE A 383 -0.73 -13.61 21.47
C ILE A 383 -0.37 -14.96 20.82
N GLY A 384 -0.26 -16.02 21.62
CA GLY A 384 0.24 -17.33 21.21
C GLY A 384 1.77 -17.44 21.12
N GLY A 385 2.50 -16.32 21.22
CA GLY A 385 3.96 -16.29 21.18
C GLY A 385 4.63 -16.79 22.47
N ALA A 386 5.95 -17.00 22.40
CA ALA A 386 6.73 -17.61 23.48
C ALA A 386 6.72 -16.76 24.75
N THR A 387 6.76 -15.44 24.64
CA THR A 387 6.82 -14.53 25.80
C THR A 387 5.46 -14.19 26.39
N VAL A 388 4.37 -14.51 25.68
CA VAL A 388 2.99 -14.22 26.09
C VAL A 388 2.31 -15.48 26.63
N ASP A 389 2.34 -16.55 25.85
CA ASP A 389 1.59 -17.79 26.12
C ASP A 389 2.48 -19.03 26.27
N GLY A 390 3.80 -18.90 26.11
CA GLY A 390 4.72 -20.03 26.15
C GLY A 390 4.67 -20.91 24.90
N GLY A 391 4.12 -20.38 23.80
CA GLY A 391 4.12 -21.05 22.49
C GLY A 391 5.47 -20.97 21.77
N PRO A 392 5.50 -21.24 20.46
CA PRO A 392 6.68 -21.04 19.62
C PRO A 392 7.14 -19.57 19.63
N VAL A 393 8.43 -19.34 19.39
CA VAL A 393 8.93 -17.98 19.16
C VAL A 393 8.31 -17.46 17.87
N GLN A 394 7.63 -16.32 17.96
CA GLN A 394 7.03 -15.64 16.81
C GLN A 394 7.89 -14.42 16.47
N THR A 395 8.74 -14.52 15.47
CA THR A 395 9.58 -13.39 15.05
C THR A 395 8.78 -12.41 14.18
N ALA A 396 9.36 -11.25 13.87
CA ALA A 396 8.74 -10.29 12.96
C ALA A 396 8.43 -10.89 11.57
N GLU A 397 9.18 -11.91 11.15
CA GLU A 397 8.98 -12.64 9.89
C GLU A 397 8.06 -13.85 10.03
N SER A 398 8.05 -14.55 11.17
CA SER A 398 7.33 -15.82 11.32
C SER A 398 5.97 -15.68 11.99
N VAL A 399 5.64 -14.51 12.55
CA VAL A 399 4.42 -14.31 13.33
C VAL A 399 3.16 -14.47 12.49
N ILE A 400 3.25 -14.13 11.20
CA ILE A 400 2.31 -14.46 10.14
C ILE A 400 3.00 -15.53 9.27
N PRO A 401 2.55 -16.79 9.30
CA PRO A 401 3.19 -17.86 8.52
C PRO A 401 3.12 -17.66 7.00
N ASP A 402 4.18 -18.03 6.28
CA ASP A 402 4.18 -18.00 4.81
C ASP A 402 3.71 -19.37 4.25
N ILE A 403 2.76 -19.38 3.31
CA ILE A 403 2.24 -20.58 2.62
C ILE A 403 2.51 -20.58 1.10
N ASN A 404 2.81 -19.42 0.52
CA ASN A 404 3.10 -19.10 -0.88
C ASN A 404 2.16 -19.75 -1.91
N HIS A 405 0.84 -19.58 -1.75
CA HIS A 405 -0.16 -20.15 -2.67
C HIS A 405 -1.24 -19.13 -3.08
N PRO A 406 -1.04 -18.36 -4.16
CA PRO A 406 -2.04 -17.41 -4.64
C PRO A 406 -3.35 -18.08 -5.06
N THR A 407 -4.47 -17.55 -4.60
CA THR A 407 -5.83 -17.95 -4.97
C THR A 407 -6.74 -16.73 -5.14
N GLU A 408 -7.72 -16.82 -6.04
CA GLU A 408 -8.73 -15.76 -6.24
C GLU A 408 -9.74 -15.69 -5.07
N THR A 409 -9.80 -16.74 -4.25
CA THR A 409 -10.66 -16.83 -3.06
C THR A 409 -9.82 -17.17 -1.82
N PRO A 410 -8.98 -16.23 -1.34
CA PRO A 410 -8.08 -16.48 -0.22
C PRO A 410 -8.79 -16.51 1.14
N LEU A 411 -10.04 -16.07 1.23
CA LEU A 411 -10.81 -16.06 2.47
C LEU A 411 -11.94 -17.09 2.40
N ASP A 412 -12.05 -17.92 3.43
CA ASP A 412 -13.08 -18.95 3.56
C ASP A 412 -14.42 -18.35 4.00
N ASN A 413 -14.39 -17.30 4.84
CA ASN A 413 -15.58 -16.76 5.49
C ASN A 413 -15.91 -15.32 5.05
N PHE A 414 -15.33 -14.88 3.94
CA PHE A 414 -15.64 -13.61 3.28
C PHE A 414 -15.70 -13.79 1.77
N ARG A 415 -16.59 -13.05 1.12
CA ARG A 415 -16.54 -12.86 -0.34
C ARG A 415 -15.67 -11.65 -0.65
N VAL A 416 -14.46 -11.88 -1.16
CA VAL A 416 -13.57 -10.79 -1.57
C VAL A 416 -14.07 -10.18 -2.87
N ILE A 417 -14.29 -8.86 -2.87
CA ILE A 417 -14.57 -8.09 -4.08
C ILE A 417 -13.28 -7.37 -4.47
N TRP A 418 -12.57 -7.94 -5.43
CA TRP A 418 -11.34 -7.38 -5.95
C TRP A 418 -11.57 -6.04 -6.66
N PRO A 419 -10.56 -5.15 -6.71
CA PRO A 419 -10.70 -3.85 -7.33
C PRO A 419 -11.05 -4.01 -8.82
N THR A 420 -12.25 -3.59 -9.19
CA THR A 420 -12.58 -3.23 -10.56
C THR A 420 -12.48 -1.71 -10.65
N ARG A 421 -11.79 -1.13 -11.64
CA ARG A 421 -11.53 0.32 -11.73
C ARG A 421 -12.80 1.10 -11.39
N ARG A 422 -12.66 2.05 -10.46
CA ARG A 422 -13.68 3.05 -10.14
C ARG A 422 -14.14 3.76 -11.43
N GLU A 423 -15.43 3.66 -11.74
CA GLU A 423 -16.16 4.84 -12.23
C GLU A 423 -16.44 5.68 -10.98
N ASP A 424 -15.60 6.70 -10.71
CA ASP A 424 -15.62 7.44 -9.45
C ASP A 424 -16.97 8.13 -9.18
N GLN A 425 -17.39 8.16 -7.91
CA GLN A 425 -18.14 9.29 -7.35
C GLN A 425 -17.31 10.00 -6.28
N ILE A 426 -16.47 10.95 -6.71
CA ILE A 426 -16.12 12.13 -5.90
C ILE A 426 -16.77 13.35 -6.60
N PRO A 427 -17.35 14.31 -5.86
CA PRO A 427 -18.27 15.29 -6.42
C PRO A 427 -17.60 16.22 -7.44
N TYR A 428 -18.29 16.39 -8.57
CA TYR A 428 -18.23 17.48 -9.54
C TYR A 428 -17.54 18.77 -9.06
N GLN A 429 -16.32 19.02 -9.55
CA GLN A 429 -15.82 20.36 -9.90
C GLN A 429 -14.94 20.22 -11.15
N ALA A 430 -15.33 20.95 -12.19
CA ALA A 430 -14.70 20.95 -13.50
C ALA A 430 -13.25 21.42 -13.47
N ASN A 431 -12.35 20.67 -14.13
CA ASN A 431 -11.43 21.25 -15.11
C ASN A 431 -10.88 20.17 -16.07
N LYS A 432 -11.05 20.48 -17.36
CA LYS A 432 -10.67 19.73 -18.56
C LYS A 432 -9.16 19.50 -18.57
N ALA A 433 -8.72 18.24 -18.50
CA ALA A 433 -8.39 17.38 -19.63
C ALA A 433 -7.00 17.65 -20.25
N ALA A 434 -6.13 16.65 -20.14
CA ALA A 434 -5.30 16.22 -21.27
C ALA A 434 -6.04 15.05 -21.94
N THR A 435 -6.84 15.39 -22.95
CA THR A 435 -7.58 14.46 -23.80
C THR A 435 -6.65 13.92 -24.89
N ILE A 436 -6.68 12.61 -25.18
CA ILE A 436 -6.35 12.10 -26.51
C ILE A 436 -7.65 12.04 -27.31
N ASP A 437 -7.62 12.72 -28.46
CA ASP A 437 -8.69 12.82 -29.44
C ASP A 437 -8.76 11.52 -30.26
N SER A 438 -9.70 10.64 -29.94
CA SER A 438 -10.45 9.95 -31.00
C SER A 438 -11.79 10.66 -31.08
N SER A 439 -11.93 11.45 -32.13
CA SER A 439 -13.15 12.14 -32.45
C SER A 439 -14.33 11.17 -32.37
N THR A 440 -15.24 11.48 -31.44
CA THR A 440 -16.55 10.86 -31.19
C THR A 440 -16.58 9.45 -30.59
N GLY A 441 -16.84 9.38 -29.27
CA GLY A 441 -17.65 8.30 -28.68
C GLY A 441 -17.07 7.59 -27.46
N ASN A 442 -17.68 7.82 -26.29
CA ASN A 442 -17.81 6.94 -25.13
C ASN A 442 -16.81 5.76 -24.99
N TYR A 443 -15.90 5.85 -24.02
CA TYR A 443 -15.14 4.72 -23.53
C TYR A 443 -16.09 3.75 -22.81
N THR A 444 -16.44 2.66 -23.47
CA THR A 444 -17.25 1.60 -22.86
C THR A 444 -16.27 0.61 -22.24
N PRO A 445 -16.30 0.34 -20.93
CA PRO A 445 -15.52 -0.76 -20.35
C PRO A 445 -15.80 -2.04 -21.16
N LEU A 446 -14.74 -2.79 -21.46
CA LEU A 446 -14.85 -4.08 -22.12
C LEU A 446 -15.52 -5.05 -21.15
N LYS A 447 -16.85 -5.12 -21.19
CA LYS A 447 -17.63 -5.99 -20.33
C LYS A 447 -17.78 -7.35 -20.99
N VAL A 448 -17.14 -8.35 -20.41
CA VAL A 448 -17.19 -9.75 -20.86
C VAL A 448 -17.57 -10.59 -19.65
N ASP A 449 -18.88 -10.77 -19.47
CA ASP A 449 -19.43 -11.69 -18.49
C ASP A 449 -20.50 -12.56 -19.17
N SER A 450 -20.87 -13.65 -18.51
CA SER A 450 -21.84 -14.63 -19.00
C SER A 450 -23.19 -13.99 -19.36
N HIS A 451 -23.54 -12.89 -18.69
CA HIS A 451 -24.75 -12.11 -18.97
C HIS A 451 -24.66 -11.30 -20.27
N VAL A 452 -23.54 -10.60 -20.50
CA VAL A 452 -23.31 -9.87 -21.76
C VAL A 452 -23.17 -10.82 -22.94
N LEU A 453 -22.52 -11.96 -22.72
CA LEU A 453 -22.37 -13.02 -23.71
C LEU A 453 -23.69 -13.79 -23.94
N GLY A 454 -24.66 -13.67 -23.01
CA GLY A 454 -25.95 -14.36 -23.05
C GLY A 454 -25.85 -15.87 -22.80
N THR A 455 -24.71 -16.33 -22.26
CA THR A 455 -24.47 -17.74 -21.94
C THR A 455 -25.09 -18.14 -20.60
N ASP A 456 -25.39 -17.17 -19.73
CA ASP A 456 -26.15 -17.36 -18.48
C ASP A 456 -27.62 -17.77 -18.73
N GLN A 457 -28.17 -17.43 -19.90
CA GLN A 457 -29.54 -17.76 -20.30
C GLN A 457 -29.66 -19.11 -21.03
N VAL A 458 -28.56 -19.84 -21.22
CA VAL A 458 -28.56 -21.13 -21.91
C VAL A 458 -29.15 -22.21 -21.02
N ASP A 459 -30.25 -22.83 -21.48
CA ASP A 459 -30.90 -23.98 -20.84
C ASP A 459 -30.85 -25.19 -21.79
N LEU A 460 -29.93 -26.12 -21.54
CA LEU A 460 -29.73 -27.34 -22.31
C LEU A 460 -30.84 -28.37 -22.09
N VAL A 461 -31.58 -28.28 -20.98
CA VAL A 461 -32.64 -29.25 -20.65
C VAL A 461 -33.88 -28.94 -21.47
N LYS A 462 -34.27 -27.67 -21.54
CA LYS A 462 -35.51 -27.22 -22.22
C LYS A 462 -35.28 -26.70 -23.63
N HIS A 463 -34.09 -26.17 -23.93
CA HIS A 463 -33.82 -25.39 -25.14
C HIS A 463 -32.44 -25.69 -25.78
N SER A 464 -32.04 -26.97 -25.81
CA SER A 464 -30.77 -27.43 -26.39
C SER A 464 -30.52 -26.95 -27.83
N ASP A 465 -31.57 -26.86 -28.65
CA ASP A 465 -31.46 -26.55 -30.09
C ASP A 465 -30.99 -25.12 -30.38
N ALA A 466 -31.16 -24.20 -29.42
CA ALA A 466 -30.74 -22.81 -29.54
C ALA A 466 -29.39 -22.51 -28.85
N ALA A 467 -28.88 -23.46 -28.06
CA ALA A 467 -27.70 -23.25 -27.21
C ALA A 467 -26.41 -23.03 -28.04
N SER A 468 -26.20 -23.81 -29.10
CA SER A 468 -25.01 -23.65 -29.96
C SER A 468 -24.97 -22.28 -30.64
N ALA A 469 -26.13 -21.73 -31.01
CA ALA A 469 -26.22 -20.40 -31.60
C ALA A 469 -25.90 -19.27 -30.59
N ALA A 470 -26.23 -19.46 -29.31
CA ALA A 470 -25.85 -18.53 -28.25
C ALA A 470 -24.32 -18.49 -28.06
N PHE A 471 -23.66 -19.65 -28.03
CA PHE A 471 -22.20 -19.71 -27.95
C PHE A 471 -21.51 -19.17 -29.22
N ASP A 472 -22.05 -19.42 -30.41
CA ASP A 472 -21.53 -18.82 -31.64
C ASP A 472 -21.58 -17.28 -31.60
N LYS A 473 -22.67 -16.72 -31.08
CA LYS A 473 -22.81 -15.27 -30.89
C LYS A 473 -21.80 -14.73 -29.86
N ALA A 474 -21.58 -15.46 -28.77
CA ALA A 474 -20.59 -15.10 -27.76
C ALA A 474 -19.16 -15.15 -28.32
N ILE A 475 -18.80 -16.20 -29.08
CA ILE A 475 -17.49 -16.32 -29.72
C ILE A 475 -17.27 -15.19 -30.73
N SER A 476 -18.29 -14.85 -31.53
CA SER A 476 -18.22 -13.72 -32.46
C SER A 476 -18.00 -12.40 -31.72
N TYR A 477 -18.69 -12.19 -30.61
CA TYR A 477 -18.50 -11.00 -29.78
C TYR A 477 -17.05 -10.89 -29.28
N ILE A 478 -16.47 -11.97 -28.74
CA ILE A 478 -15.08 -12.00 -28.28
C ILE A 478 -14.10 -11.73 -29.43
N THR A 479 -14.31 -12.38 -30.58
CA THR A 479 -13.48 -12.20 -31.78
C THR A 479 -13.47 -10.74 -32.25
N ASP A 480 -14.63 -10.08 -32.24
CA ASP A 480 -14.75 -8.65 -32.58
C ASP A 480 -13.99 -7.77 -31.60
N LYS A 481 -13.94 -8.14 -30.31
CA LYS A 481 -13.18 -7.42 -29.29
C LYS A 481 -11.68 -7.59 -29.45
N GLN A 482 -11.21 -8.80 -29.76
CA GLN A 482 -9.79 -9.04 -30.08
C GLN A 482 -9.33 -8.22 -31.29
N ALA A 483 -10.17 -8.14 -32.33
CA ALA A 483 -9.88 -7.31 -33.50
C ALA A 483 -9.74 -5.82 -33.15
N GLN A 484 -10.59 -5.31 -32.24
CA GLN A 484 -10.50 -3.93 -31.74
C GLN A 484 -9.21 -3.69 -30.93
N LEU A 485 -8.81 -4.63 -30.08
CA LEU A 485 -7.56 -4.53 -29.32
C LEU A 485 -6.34 -4.51 -30.25
N GLU A 486 -6.32 -5.36 -31.29
CA GLU A 486 -5.24 -5.39 -32.27
C GLU A 486 -5.14 -4.11 -33.10
N GLU A 487 -6.26 -3.47 -33.47
CA GLU A 487 -6.24 -2.16 -34.13
C GLU A 487 -5.58 -1.09 -33.24
N ILE A 488 -5.95 -1.06 -31.96
CA ILE A 488 -5.40 -0.11 -30.99
C ILE A 488 -3.90 -0.36 -30.77
N LYS A 489 -3.50 -1.63 -30.62
CA LYS A 489 -2.11 -2.05 -30.47
C LYS A 489 -1.27 -1.64 -31.68
N ASN A 490 -1.77 -1.85 -32.89
CA ASN A 490 -1.10 -1.42 -34.12
C ASN A 490 -0.98 0.11 -34.21
N LYS A 491 -1.99 0.86 -33.76
CA LYS A 491 -1.95 2.32 -33.70
C LYS A 491 -0.90 2.80 -32.71
N LEU A 492 -0.82 2.22 -31.51
CA LEU A 492 0.20 2.55 -30.50
C LEU A 492 1.62 2.25 -31.00
N ASN A 493 1.84 1.07 -31.59
CA ASN A 493 3.13 0.71 -32.19
C ASN A 493 3.55 1.69 -33.30
N SER A 494 2.58 2.16 -34.10
CA SER A 494 2.85 3.16 -35.15
C SER A 494 3.26 4.52 -34.56
N GLN A 495 2.66 4.92 -33.43
CA GLN A 495 2.99 6.16 -32.73
C GLN A 495 4.35 6.10 -32.03
N GLU A 496 4.69 4.96 -31.42
CA GLU A 496 6.02 4.67 -30.89
C GLU A 496 7.09 4.81 -31.99
N SER A 497 6.86 4.25 -33.18
CA SER A 497 7.78 4.39 -34.32
C SER A 497 8.00 5.85 -34.72
N VAL A 498 6.94 6.67 -34.76
CA VAL A 498 7.01 8.09 -35.10
C VAL A 498 7.75 8.90 -34.03
N ILE A 499 7.59 8.56 -32.75
CA ILE A 499 8.32 9.20 -31.65
C ILE A 499 9.81 8.84 -31.73
N ASN A 500 10.14 7.56 -31.97
CA ASN A 500 11.51 7.11 -32.17
C ASN A 500 12.20 7.82 -33.36
N GLU A 501 11.47 8.13 -34.44
CA GLU A 501 12.02 8.90 -35.57
C GLU A 501 12.22 10.40 -35.27
N LYS A 502 11.37 11.00 -34.42
CA LYS A 502 11.46 12.43 -34.06
C LYS A 502 12.48 12.72 -32.96
N VAL A 503 12.81 11.74 -32.14
CA VAL A 503 13.89 11.81 -31.14
C VAL A 503 15.22 11.51 -31.85
N ASN A 504 15.81 12.53 -32.47
CA ASN A 504 17.06 12.42 -33.22
C ASN A 504 18.22 11.99 -32.27
N PRO A 505 18.90 10.85 -32.48
CA PRO A 505 19.96 10.34 -31.58
C PRO A 505 21.14 11.31 -31.38
N SER A 506 21.33 12.25 -32.31
CA SER A 506 22.33 13.32 -32.24
C SER A 506 22.18 14.23 -31.02
N ALA A 507 20.96 14.51 -30.54
CA ALA A 507 20.74 15.37 -29.37
C ALA A 507 21.10 14.67 -28.05
N ILE A 508 20.97 13.34 -28.01
CA ILE A 508 21.32 12.51 -26.85
C ILE A 508 22.84 12.28 -26.83
N ALA A 509 23.46 12.04 -28.00
CA ALA A 509 24.92 11.92 -28.12
C ALA A 509 25.65 13.22 -27.71
N ASP A 510 25.14 14.39 -28.11
CA ASP A 510 25.72 15.68 -27.72
C ASP A 510 25.55 15.97 -26.21
N SER A 511 24.44 15.55 -25.60
CA SER A 511 24.25 15.68 -24.14
C SER A 511 25.23 14.80 -23.35
N HIS A 512 25.51 13.59 -23.84
CA HIS A 512 26.50 12.69 -23.25
C HIS A 512 27.94 13.15 -23.46
N MET A 513 28.28 13.66 -24.65
CA MET A 513 29.58 14.30 -24.91
C MET A 513 29.81 15.52 -24.02
N VAL A 514 28.79 16.35 -23.82
CA VAL A 514 28.87 17.52 -22.92
C VAL A 514 29.07 17.08 -21.46
N LYS A 515 28.46 15.97 -21.01
CA LYS A 515 28.73 15.40 -19.68
C LYS A 515 30.16 14.89 -19.54
N GLU A 516 30.70 14.18 -20.53
CA GLU A 516 32.08 13.71 -20.52
C GLU A 516 33.10 14.85 -20.58
N GLU A 517 32.86 15.89 -21.39
CA GLU A 517 33.70 17.09 -21.43
C GLU A 517 33.65 17.86 -20.10
N VAL A 518 32.48 17.95 -19.44
CA VAL A 518 32.34 18.59 -18.13
C VAL A 518 33.08 17.82 -17.03
N GLU A 519 33.04 16.49 -17.05
CA GLU A 519 33.81 15.66 -16.10
C GLU A 519 35.32 15.69 -16.41
N GLN A 520 35.74 15.71 -17.68
CA GLN A 520 37.15 15.93 -18.04
C GLN A 520 37.65 17.33 -17.61
N VAL A 521 36.81 18.35 -17.69
CA VAL A 521 37.12 19.71 -17.22
C VAL A 521 37.22 19.76 -15.68
N LYS A 522 36.32 19.10 -14.94
CA LYS A 522 36.43 18.95 -13.48
C LYS A 522 37.71 18.21 -13.06
N THR A 523 38.06 17.15 -13.80
CA THR A 523 39.24 16.33 -13.50
C THR A 523 40.55 17.10 -13.78
N SER A 524 40.57 17.90 -14.85
CA SER A 524 41.72 18.76 -15.18
C SER A 524 41.85 19.99 -14.27
N LEU A 525 40.73 20.51 -13.75
CA LEU A 525 40.71 21.59 -12.74
C LEU A 525 41.25 21.15 -11.37
N ASN A 526 41.10 19.88 -11.00
CA ASN A 526 41.65 19.33 -9.76
C ASN A 526 43.17 19.03 -9.82
N GLY A 527 43.78 19.11 -11.01
CA GLY A 527 45.15 18.61 -11.24
C GLY A 527 46.28 19.64 -11.37
N THR A 528 46.02 20.93 -11.66
CA THR A 528 47.14 21.85 -12.01
C THR A 528 46.95 23.33 -11.65
N ASN A 529 48.08 23.97 -11.28
CA ASN A 529 48.26 25.35 -10.80
C ASN A 529 47.57 26.45 -11.63
N ALA A 530 47.14 27.51 -10.93
CA ALA A 530 46.37 28.69 -11.33
C ALA A 530 46.91 29.56 -12.51
N ALA A 531 47.93 29.13 -13.25
CA ALA A 531 48.49 29.88 -14.38
C ALA A 531 47.81 29.58 -15.74
N ALA A 532 47.05 28.49 -15.87
CA ALA A 532 46.37 28.12 -17.12
C ALA A 532 45.04 28.86 -17.36
N VAL A 533 44.40 29.37 -16.30
CA VAL A 533 43.05 29.98 -16.34
C VAL A 533 43.02 31.27 -17.19
N SER A 534 44.14 31.98 -17.34
CA SER A 534 44.19 33.23 -18.13
C SER A 534 44.12 33.04 -19.65
N LYS A 535 44.37 31.84 -20.18
CA LYS A 535 44.36 31.58 -21.64
C LYS A 535 42.99 31.15 -22.19
N ILE A 536 42.08 30.70 -21.34
CA ILE A 536 40.76 30.18 -21.79
C ILE A 536 39.71 31.31 -21.89
N THR A 537 39.82 32.37 -21.09
CA THR A 537 38.88 33.50 -21.10
C THR A 537 38.89 34.30 -22.41
N THR A 538 39.93 34.16 -23.24
CA THR A 538 40.04 34.85 -24.53
C THR A 538 39.49 34.06 -25.73
N LEU A 539 39.17 32.77 -25.57
CA LEU A 539 38.68 31.91 -26.67
C LEU A 539 37.15 31.78 -26.73
N GLN A 540 36.42 32.05 -25.63
CA GLN A 540 34.96 31.91 -25.61
C GLN A 540 34.17 33.01 -26.37
N PRO A 541 34.59 34.30 -26.42
CA PRO A 541 33.81 35.31 -27.14
C PRO A 541 33.73 35.05 -28.65
N LYS A 542 34.70 34.34 -29.24
CA LYS A 542 34.73 34.03 -30.69
C LYS A 542 33.85 32.85 -31.09
N ARG A 543 33.63 31.86 -30.21
CA ARG A 543 32.77 30.70 -30.48
C ARG A 543 31.28 31.01 -30.30
N VAL A 544 30.93 31.84 -29.32
CA VAL A 544 29.54 32.32 -29.13
C VAL A 544 29.09 33.17 -30.33
N LEU A 545 30.00 33.96 -30.92
CA LEU A 545 29.69 34.76 -32.13
C LEU A 545 29.56 33.93 -33.43
N GLN A 546 30.13 32.71 -33.47
CA GLN A 546 30.00 31.80 -34.61
C GLN A 546 28.68 31.04 -34.56
N LEU A 547 28.23 30.63 -33.37
CA LEU A 547 26.96 29.93 -33.16
C LEU A 547 25.74 30.83 -33.36
N LEU A 548 25.86 32.14 -33.13
CA LEU A 548 24.80 33.12 -33.43
C LEU A 548 24.66 33.46 -34.92
N LYS A 549 25.58 33.02 -35.78
CA LYS A 549 25.54 33.28 -37.24
C LYS A 549 25.08 32.10 -38.09
N SER A 550 24.82 30.95 -37.48
CA SER A 550 24.40 29.72 -38.17
C SER A 550 23.03 29.19 -37.70
N SER A 551 22.17 30.05 -37.16
CA SER A 551 20.74 29.78 -36.98
C SER A 551 19.93 30.34 -38.14
#